data_AF-A0AAD6TR78-F1
#
_entry.id   AF-A0AAD6TR78-F1
#
_cell.length_a   1.000
_cell.length_b   1.000
_cell.length_c   1.000
_cell.angle_alpha   90.00
_cell.angle_beta   90.00
_cell.angle_gamma   90.00
#
_symmetry.space_group_name_H-M   'P 1'
#
loop_
_entity.id
_entity.type
_entity.pdbx_description
1 polymer ?
#
loop_
_entity_poly.entity_id
_entity_poly.type
_entity_poly.pdbx_seq_one_letter_code
_entity_poly.pdbx_strand_id
1 'polypeptide(L)'
;ITRIVEKQLGEELDLPTRIRPPRLDMPTKFTGVDDHTAFIRWLEKLVAWMRTMLYGGPEADSYRVSILKNLLDGVALEWYIDFVENYKANPSDTLDFIGVLCALHRRFITTATAHHALRDF
;
A
#
# COMPACT_ATOMS: atom_id res chain seq x y z
N ILE A 1 5.82 -6.48 5.46
CA ILE A 1 5.37 -5.61 4.35
C ILE A 1 6.31 -5.74 3.17
N THR A 2 7.57 -5.34 3.29
CA THR A 2 8.62 -5.44 2.25
C THR A 2 8.62 -6.79 1.51
N ARG A 3 8.76 -7.91 2.24
CA ARG A 3 8.73 -9.27 1.65
C ARG A 3 7.46 -9.59 0.84
N ILE A 4 6.29 -9.06 1.23
CA ILE A 4 5.02 -9.30 0.52
C ILE A 4 5.04 -8.54 -0.82
N VAL A 5 5.50 -7.29 -0.79
CA VAL A 5 5.59 -6.43 -1.96
C VAL A 5 6.63 -6.96 -2.94
N GLU A 6 7.85 -7.25 -2.48
CA GLU A 6 8.94 -7.77 -3.32
C GLU A 6 8.56 -9.07 -4.03
N LYS A 7 7.92 -10.01 -3.30
CA LYS A 7 7.47 -11.29 -3.88
C LYS A 7 6.49 -11.10 -5.04
N GLN A 8 5.66 -10.06 -4.99
CA GLN A 8 4.55 -9.87 -5.96
C GLN A 8 4.89 -8.86 -7.05
N LEU A 9 5.63 -7.81 -6.71
CA LEU A 9 5.84 -6.62 -7.53
C LEU A 9 7.32 -6.31 -7.75
N GLY A 10 8.25 -7.11 -7.21
CA GLY A 10 9.69 -6.88 -7.39
C GLY A 10 10.14 -7.01 -8.85
N GLU A 11 9.43 -7.82 -9.63
CA GLU A 11 9.70 -8.03 -11.05
C GLU A 11 8.44 -7.73 -11.88
N GLU A 12 8.65 -7.29 -13.11
CA GLU A 12 7.60 -7.18 -14.10
C GLU A 12 7.02 -8.56 -14.42
N LEU A 13 5.71 -8.64 -14.62
CA LEU A 13 5.07 -9.87 -15.04
C LEU A 13 5.17 -10.00 -16.56
N ASP A 14 5.95 -10.97 -17.04
CA ASP A 14 5.99 -11.32 -18.46
C ASP A 14 4.70 -12.05 -18.86
N LEU A 15 3.96 -11.47 -19.80
CA LEU A 15 2.74 -12.05 -20.34
C LEU A 15 3.00 -12.64 -21.73
N PRO A 16 2.46 -13.83 -22.03
CA PRO A 16 2.44 -14.34 -23.40
C PRO A 16 1.79 -13.32 -24.34
N THR A 17 2.34 -13.17 -25.56
CA THR A 17 2.05 -12.08 -26.51
C THR A 17 0.57 -11.89 -26.88
N ARG A 18 -0.29 -12.88 -26.60
CA ARG A 18 -1.74 -12.87 -26.90
C ARG A 18 -2.63 -12.67 -25.68
N ILE A 19 -2.06 -12.55 -24.49
CA ILE A 19 -2.79 -12.37 -23.24
C ILE A 19 -2.72 -10.90 -22.86
N ARG A 20 -3.89 -10.28 -22.70
CA ARG A 20 -4.01 -8.96 -22.08
C ARG A 20 -4.37 -9.13 -20.61
N PRO A 21 -3.96 -8.21 -19.73
CA PRO A 21 -4.44 -8.18 -18.35
C PRO A 21 -5.96 -8.23 -18.30
N PRO A 22 -6.55 -9.09 -17.46
CA PRO A 22 -7.99 -9.09 -17.23
C PRO A 22 -8.42 -7.75 -16.64
N ARG A 23 -9.63 -7.28 -16.97
CA ARG A 23 -10.26 -6.17 -16.24
C ARG A 23 -10.74 -6.70 -14.90
N LEU A 24 -9.89 -6.57 -13.88
CA LEU A 24 -10.24 -6.90 -12.51
C LEU A 24 -10.76 -5.67 -11.78
N ASP A 25 -11.81 -5.86 -11.00
CA ASP A 25 -12.30 -4.84 -10.09
C ASP A 25 -11.21 -4.44 -9.10
N MET A 26 -11.21 -3.15 -8.76
CA MET A 26 -10.28 -2.61 -7.78
C MET A 26 -10.52 -3.26 -6.41
N PRO A 27 -9.46 -3.61 -5.66
CA PRO A 27 -9.58 -4.14 -4.30
C PRO A 27 -10.37 -3.20 -3.38
N THR A 28 -10.91 -3.76 -2.29
CA THR A 28 -11.53 -2.95 -1.24
C THR A 28 -10.53 -1.96 -0.64
N LYS A 29 -11.00 -0.76 -0.34
CA LYS A 29 -10.17 0.29 0.23
C LYS A 29 -9.81 0.00 1.69
N PHE A 30 -8.65 0.48 2.13
CA PHE A 30 -8.25 0.47 3.53
C PHE A 30 -8.67 1.78 4.21
N THR A 31 -9.43 1.66 5.30
CA THR A 31 -10.02 2.80 6.01
C THR A 31 -9.19 3.31 7.18
N GLY A 32 -8.11 2.59 7.57
CA GLY A 32 -7.35 2.87 8.78
C GLY A 32 -7.75 2.02 10.00
N VAL A 33 -8.43 0.88 9.78
CA VAL A 33 -8.76 -0.06 10.86
C VAL A 33 -7.49 -0.55 11.56
N ASP A 34 -7.46 -0.45 12.90
CA ASP A 34 -6.39 -1.01 13.74
C ASP A 34 -6.58 -2.52 13.90
N ASP A 35 -6.32 -3.25 12.84
CA ASP A 35 -6.25 -4.70 12.86
C ASP A 35 -5.11 -5.14 11.95
N HIS A 36 -4.05 -5.67 12.58
CA HIS A 36 -2.88 -6.13 11.86
C HIS A 36 -3.22 -7.20 10.82
N THR A 37 -4.09 -8.14 11.17
CA THR A 37 -4.48 -9.25 10.28
C THR A 37 -5.30 -8.73 9.12
N ALA A 38 -6.23 -7.80 9.36
CA ALA A 38 -7.01 -7.16 8.31
C ALA A 38 -6.11 -6.37 7.34
N PHE A 39 -5.13 -5.64 7.88
CA PHE A 39 -4.15 -4.90 7.07
C PHE A 39 -3.33 -5.83 6.18
N ILE A 40 -2.80 -6.94 6.72
CA ILE A 40 -2.01 -7.89 5.92
C ILE A 40 -2.86 -8.55 4.83
N ARG A 41 -4.09 -8.97 5.15
CA ARG A 41 -5.01 -9.55 4.15
C ARG A 41 -5.38 -8.56 3.05
N TRP A 42 -5.59 -7.30 3.41
CA TRP A 42 -5.82 -6.23 2.44
C TRP A 42 -4.58 -6.02 1.55
N LEU A 43 -3.39 -5.95 2.15
CA LEU A 43 -2.13 -5.76 1.43
C LEU A 43 -1.88 -6.90 0.43
N GLU A 44 -2.09 -8.16 0.84
CA GLU A 44 -1.94 -9.32 -0.05
C GLU A 44 -2.86 -9.25 -1.27
N LYS A 45 -4.13 -8.87 -1.08
CA LYS A 45 -5.08 -8.68 -2.18
C LYS A 45 -4.66 -7.52 -3.08
N LEU A 46 -4.19 -6.42 -2.50
CA LEU A 46 -3.72 -5.27 -3.23
C LEU A 46 -2.55 -5.62 -4.16
N VAL A 47 -1.49 -6.22 -3.62
CA VAL A 47 -0.29 -6.52 -4.42
C VAL A 47 -0.55 -7.60 -5.47
N ALA A 48 -1.46 -8.55 -5.19
CA ALA A 48 -1.89 -9.54 -6.18
C ALA A 48 -2.63 -8.88 -7.36
N TRP A 49 -3.57 -7.97 -7.06
CA TRP A 49 -4.26 -7.20 -8.10
C TRP A 49 -3.28 -6.33 -8.91
N MET A 50 -2.36 -5.62 -8.25
CA MET A 50 -1.34 -4.82 -8.93
C MET A 50 -0.46 -5.67 -9.86
N ARG A 51 -0.08 -6.88 -9.43
CA ARG A 51 0.69 -7.82 -10.26
C ARG A 51 -0.10 -8.20 -11.52
N THR A 52 -1.38 -8.52 -11.38
CA THR A 52 -2.24 -8.87 -12.53
C THR A 52 -2.45 -7.69 -13.47
N MET A 53 -2.45 -6.46 -12.96
CA MET A 53 -2.56 -5.22 -13.74
C MET A 53 -1.21 -4.75 -14.33
N LEU A 54 -0.14 -5.53 -14.20
CA LEU A 54 1.21 -5.25 -14.70
C LEU A 54 1.92 -4.06 -14.05
N TYR A 55 1.65 -3.82 -12.76
CA TYR A 55 2.35 -2.80 -11.97
C TYR A 55 3.55 -3.36 -11.20
N GLY A 56 4.19 -4.40 -11.72
CA GLY A 56 5.43 -4.95 -11.19
C GLY A 56 6.66 -4.18 -11.68
N GLY A 57 7.81 -4.46 -11.08
CA GLY A 57 9.09 -3.86 -11.44
C GLY A 57 9.37 -2.52 -10.77
N PRO A 58 10.64 -2.09 -10.77
CA PRO A 58 11.07 -0.86 -10.11
C PRO A 58 10.49 0.40 -10.77
N GLU A 59 10.37 0.42 -12.10
CA GLU A 59 9.87 1.58 -12.87
C GLU A 59 8.42 1.94 -12.52
N ALA A 60 7.63 0.97 -12.03
CA ALA A 60 6.24 1.19 -11.64
C ALA A 60 6.08 1.82 -10.24
N ASP A 61 7.16 2.09 -9.49
CA ASP A 61 7.05 2.51 -8.09
C ASP A 61 6.27 3.81 -7.86
N SER A 62 6.64 4.88 -8.57
CA SER A 62 5.95 6.17 -8.50
C SER A 62 4.46 6.06 -8.88
N TYR A 63 4.16 5.19 -9.84
CA TYR A 63 2.80 4.92 -10.27
C TYR A 63 2.02 4.13 -9.21
N ARG A 64 2.64 3.14 -8.55
CA ARG A 64 2.05 2.41 -7.42
C ARG A 64 1.72 3.34 -6.26
N VAL A 65 2.58 4.30 -5.93
CA VAL A 65 2.29 5.34 -4.93
C VAL A 65 1.05 6.14 -5.32
N SER A 66 0.92 6.53 -6.59
CA SER A 66 -0.23 7.29 -7.10
C SER A 66 -1.54 6.49 -7.06
N ILE A 67 -1.48 5.20 -7.42
CA ILE A 67 -2.64 4.30 -7.33
C ILE A 67 -3.05 4.06 -5.88
N LEU A 68 -2.09 3.92 -4.96
CA LEU A 68 -2.34 3.64 -3.54
C LEU A 68 -3.35 4.61 -2.93
N LYS A 69 -3.29 5.91 -3.27
CA LYS A 69 -4.27 6.90 -2.81
C LYS A 69 -5.72 6.50 -3.08
N ASN A 70 -6.00 5.95 -4.26
CA ASN A 70 -7.35 5.54 -4.66
C ASN A 70 -7.85 4.30 -3.90
N LEU A 71 -6.95 3.60 -3.22
CA LEU A 71 -7.20 2.40 -2.43
C LEU A 71 -7.26 2.69 -0.92
N LEU A 72 -7.22 3.96 -0.54
CA LEU A 72 -7.42 4.42 0.82
C LEU A 72 -8.77 5.11 0.93
N ASP A 73 -9.35 5.06 2.13
CA ASP A 73 -10.56 5.79 2.48
C ASP A 73 -10.52 6.27 3.93
N GLY A 74 -11.47 7.12 4.31
CA GLY A 74 -11.59 7.64 5.67
C GLY A 74 -10.29 8.21 6.23
N VAL A 75 -9.98 7.87 7.49
CA VAL A 75 -8.82 8.42 8.21
C VAL A 75 -7.48 8.01 7.61
N ALA A 76 -7.41 6.88 6.89
CA ALA A 76 -6.19 6.49 6.17
C ALA A 76 -5.93 7.39 4.95
N LEU A 77 -6.98 7.79 4.23
CA LEU A 77 -6.86 8.71 3.11
C LEU A 77 -6.51 10.12 3.58
N GLU A 78 -7.16 10.61 4.64
CA GLU A 78 -6.84 11.91 5.25
C GLU A 78 -5.36 11.97 5.66
N TRP A 79 -4.89 10.96 6.38
CA TRP A 79 -3.48 10.86 6.76
C TRP A 79 -2.54 10.81 5.55
N TYR A 80 -2.91 10.08 4.48
CA TYR A 80 -2.08 10.01 3.27
C TYR A 80 -1.95 11.39 2.62
N ILE A 81 -3.05 12.14 2.50
CA ILE A 81 -3.03 13.49 1.91
C ILE A 81 -2.13 14.41 2.76
N ASP A 82 -2.32 14.39 4.08
CA ASP A 82 -1.59 15.27 5.00
C ASP A 82 -0.11 14.93 5.13
N PHE A 83 0.26 13.65 5.06
CA PHE A 83 1.62 13.19 5.34
C PHE A 83 2.41 12.81 4.08
N VAL A 84 1.77 12.23 3.08
CA VAL A 84 2.46 11.71 1.88
C VAL A 84 2.39 12.72 0.73
N GLU A 85 1.26 13.41 0.55
CA GLU A 85 1.13 14.42 -0.50
C GLU A 85 1.63 15.80 -0.07
N ASN A 86 1.25 16.23 1.13
CA ASN A 86 1.56 17.58 1.62
C ASN A 86 2.98 17.71 2.18
N TYR A 87 3.59 16.62 2.67
CA TYR A 87 4.98 16.62 3.16
C TYR A 87 6.03 16.49 2.04
N LYS A 88 5.74 17.03 0.85
CA LYS A 88 6.67 17.14 -0.29
C LYS A 88 7.54 18.41 -0.22
N ALA A 89 8.01 18.79 0.96
CA ALA A 89 8.87 19.97 1.11
C ALA A 89 10.28 19.78 0.54
N ASN A 90 10.72 18.52 0.38
CA ASN A 90 12.03 18.18 -0.18
C ASN A 90 11.92 16.94 -1.09
N PRO A 91 12.47 16.95 -2.33
CA PRO A 91 12.46 15.78 -3.22
C PRO A 91 13.18 14.55 -2.65
N SER A 92 14.08 14.74 -1.68
CA SER A 92 14.74 13.64 -0.95
C SER A 92 13.81 12.89 0.01
N ASP A 93 12.66 13.47 0.35
CA ASP A 93 11.75 12.97 1.38
C ASP A 93 10.55 12.21 0.77
N THR A 94 10.53 12.03 -0.56
CA THR A 94 9.48 11.25 -1.22
C THR A 94 9.63 9.77 -0.88
N LEU A 95 8.62 9.23 -0.20
CA LEU A 95 8.54 7.80 0.09
C LEU A 95 8.25 7.01 -1.19
N ASP A 96 8.99 5.92 -1.37
CA ASP A 96 8.66 4.87 -2.33
C ASP A 96 7.41 4.09 -1.88
N PHE A 97 6.87 3.23 -2.75
CA PHE A 97 5.65 2.48 -2.46
C PHE A 97 5.75 1.67 -1.15
N ILE A 98 6.90 1.01 -0.91
CA ILE A 98 7.14 0.24 0.30
C ILE A 98 7.20 1.16 1.52
N GLY A 99 7.87 2.31 1.42
CA GLY A 99 7.97 3.33 2.45
C GLY A 99 6.60 3.84 2.89
N VAL A 100 5.71 4.13 1.93
CA VAL A 100 4.34 4.55 2.25
C VAL A 100 3.55 3.44 2.96
N LEU A 101 3.64 2.19 2.51
CA LEU A 101 2.97 1.06 3.17
C LEU A 101 3.49 0.82 4.60
N CYS A 102 4.80 0.95 4.80
CA CYS A 102 5.42 0.87 6.12
C CYS A 102 4.95 2.01 7.04
N ALA A 103 4.83 3.23 6.51
CA ALA A 103 4.33 4.38 7.25
C ALA A 103 2.85 4.21 7.63
N LEU A 104 2.00 3.71 6.72
CA LEU A 104 0.60 3.35 7.00
C LEU A 104 0.50 2.32 8.14
N HIS A 105 1.25 1.23 8.04
CA HIS A 105 1.24 0.18 9.06
C HIS A 105 1.71 0.70 10.41
N ARG A 106 2.79 1.48 10.46
CA ARG A 106 3.26 2.09 11.70
C ARG A 106 2.19 2.98 12.33
N ARG A 107 1.54 3.83 11.52
CA ARG A 107 0.55 4.81 11.96
C ARG A 107 -0.71 4.17 12.52
N PHE A 108 -1.28 3.21 11.80
CA PHE A 108 -2.61 2.66 12.11
C PHE A 108 -2.57 1.36 12.90
N ILE A 109 -1.47 0.58 12.81
CA ILE A 109 -1.37 -0.72 13.47
C ILE A 109 -0.44 -0.65 14.67
N THR A 110 0.79 -0.18 14.48
CA THR A 110 1.78 -0.17 15.58
C THR A 110 1.43 0.84 16.68
N THR A 111 1.04 2.06 16.31
CA THR A 111 0.64 3.07 17.31
C THR A 111 -0.59 2.64 18.11
N ALA A 112 -1.52 1.95 17.47
CA ALA A 112 -2.77 1.57 18.12
C ALA A 112 -2.61 0.30 18.98
N THR A 113 -1.71 -0.63 18.61
CA THR A 113 -1.25 -1.71 19.51
C THR A 113 -0.64 -1.16 20.81
N ALA A 114 0.13 -0.07 20.75
CA ALA A 114 0.70 0.57 21.94
C ALA A 114 -0.37 1.25 22.82
N HIS A 115 -1.41 1.83 22.21
CA HIS A 115 -2.55 2.39 22.95
C HIS A 115 -3.44 1.31 23.59
N HIS A 116 -3.59 0.16 22.95
CA HIS A 116 -4.29 -0.99 23.51
C HIS A 116 -3.54 -1.57 24.71
N ALA A 117 -2.21 -1.74 24.61
CA ALA A 117 -1.39 -2.23 25.72
C ALA A 117 -1.43 -1.34 26.96
N LEU A 118 -1.63 -0.03 26.82
CA LEU A 118 -1.75 0.90 27.95
C LEU A 118 -3.12 0.89 28.65
N ARG A 119 -4.14 0.26 28.06
CA ARG A 119 -5.50 0.17 28.63
C ARG A 119 -5.74 -1.11 29.44
N ASP A 120 -4.84 -2.08 29.33
CA ASP A 120 -4.93 -3.38 30.00
C ASP A 120 -4.10 -3.45 31.31
N PHE A 121 -3.66 -2.30 31.86
CA PHE A 121 -2.96 -2.18 33.15
C PHE A 121 -3.69 -1.28 34.14
#